data_AF-A0A3D0WC93-F1
#
_entry.id   AF-A0A3D0WC93-F1
#
_cell.length_a   1.000
_cell.length_b   1.000
_cell.length_c   1.000
_cell.angle_alpha   90.00
_cell.angle_beta   90.00
_cell.angle_gamma   90.00
#
_symmetry.space_group_name_H-M   'P 1'
#
loop_
_entity.id
_entity.type
_entity.pdbx_description
1 polymer ?
#
loop_
_entity_poly.entity_id
_entity_poly.type
_entity_poly.pdbx_seq_one_letter_code
_entity_poly.pdbx_strand_id
1 'polypeptide(L)'
;MTDETLLADPSDISPISIVDEMKSSYLDYAMSVIVSRALPDVRDGLKPVHRRILFSASESGFTYNKPYRKSARIVGDVIGKYHPHGDTAIYDALARMTQDWSMRVPLIDGQGNFGS
;
A
#
# COMPACT_ATOMS: atom_id res chain seq x y z
N MET A 1 24.75 6.17 52.28
CA MET A 1 25.39 5.27 51.31
C MET A 1 24.58 5.38 50.04
N THR A 2 25.06 6.19 49.12
CA THR A 2 24.50 6.38 47.78
C THR A 2 24.80 5.14 46.96
N ASP A 3 23.75 4.48 46.48
CA ASP A 3 23.86 3.36 45.55
C ASP A 3 24.12 3.93 44.16
N GLU A 4 25.38 4.27 43.88
CA GLU A 4 25.82 4.62 42.53
C GLU A 4 25.98 3.34 41.73
N THR A 5 24.90 2.92 41.09
CA THR A 5 24.97 1.92 40.03
C THR A 5 25.73 2.55 38.87
N LEU A 6 27.00 2.16 38.71
CA LEU A 6 27.84 2.55 37.58
C LEU A 6 27.19 2.06 36.28
N LEU A 7 26.50 2.97 35.59
CA LEU A 7 25.98 2.73 34.25
C LEU A 7 27.20 2.61 33.31
N ALA A 8 27.17 1.58 32.48
CA ALA A 8 28.18 1.32 31.45
C ALA A 8 28.52 2.59 30.65
N ASP A 9 29.76 2.67 30.17
CA ASP A 9 30.24 3.74 29.27
C ASP A 9 29.18 4.10 28.22
N PRO A 10 29.03 5.39 27.86
CA PRO A 10 27.95 5.85 26.99
C PRO A 10 28.09 5.19 25.62
N SER A 11 27.45 4.04 25.48
CA SER A 11 26.97 3.52 24.22
C SER A 11 26.15 4.62 23.57
N ASP A 12 26.11 4.67 22.24
CA ASP A 12 25.30 5.57 21.40
C ASP A 12 23.76 5.52 21.65
N ILE A 13 23.33 5.05 22.82
CA ILE A 13 21.96 4.86 23.25
C ILE A 13 21.53 6.10 24.04
N SER A 14 20.72 6.92 23.40
CA SER A 14 20.03 8.04 24.07
C SER A 14 18.69 7.55 24.65
N PRO A 15 18.38 7.82 25.93
CA PRO A 15 17.09 7.45 26.51
C PRO A 15 15.97 8.32 25.92
N ILE A 16 14.82 7.71 25.61
CA ILE A 16 13.62 8.40 25.12
C ILE A 16 12.46 8.23 26.09
N SER A 17 11.67 9.29 26.27
CA SER A 17 10.43 9.27 27.05
C SER A 17 9.38 8.41 26.34
N ILE A 18 8.78 7.46 27.06
CA ILE A 18 7.72 6.61 26.51
C ILE A 18 6.52 7.42 26.01
N VAL A 19 6.17 8.52 26.69
CA VAL A 19 5.03 9.36 26.31
C VAL A 19 5.30 10.05 24.97
N ASP A 20 6.52 10.55 24.78
CA ASP A 20 6.92 11.25 23.57
C ASP A 20 7.05 10.28 22.39
N GLU A 21 7.68 9.12 22.62
CA GLU A 21 7.80 8.05 21.62
C GLU A 21 6.42 7.56 21.16
N MET A 22 5.52 7.25 22.10
CA MET A 22 4.15 6.82 21.78
C MET A 22 3.38 7.85 20.96
N LYS A 23 3.53 9.14 21.29
CA LYS A 23 2.86 10.22 20.56
C LYS A 23 3.41 10.36 19.14
N SER A 24 4.73 10.31 18.96
CA SER A 24 5.36 10.42 17.65
C SER A 24 5.00 9.23 16.76
N SER A 25 5.25 8.02 17.23
CA SER A 25 4.97 6.78 16.50
C SER A 25 3.48 6.66 16.11
N TYR A 26 2.56 7.05 17.00
CA TYR A 26 1.14 7.05 16.69
C TYR A 26 0.79 8.06 15.59
N LEU A 27 1.31 9.29 15.70
CA LEU A 27 1.01 10.34 14.72
C LEU A 27 1.60 10.02 13.34
N ASP A 28 2.82 9.49 13.29
CA ASP A 28 3.48 9.08 12.05
C ASP A 28 2.71 7.95 11.35
N TYR A 29 2.29 6.94 12.11
CA TYR A 29 1.47 5.87 11.57
C TYR A 29 0.11 6.39 11.09
N ALA A 30 -0.60 7.17 11.92
CA ALA A 30 -1.91 7.73 11.57
C ALA A 30 -1.85 8.57 10.30
N MET A 31 -0.85 9.45 10.19
CA MET A 31 -0.65 10.28 9.01
C MET A 31 -0.35 9.43 7.77
N SER A 32 0.52 8.42 7.89
CA SER A 32 0.83 7.51 6.78
C SER A 32 -0.41 6.77 6.26
N VAL A 33 -1.31 6.36 7.17
CA VAL A 33 -2.56 5.67 6.83
C VAL A 33 -3.51 6.61 6.13
N ILE A 34 -3.72 7.82 6.67
CA ILE A 34 -4.67 8.78 6.14
C ILE A 34 -4.26 9.22 4.73
N VAL A 35 -3.01 9.65 4.56
CA VAL A 35 -2.53 10.27 3.32
C VAL A 35 -2.18 9.24 2.25
N SER A 36 -1.54 8.13 2.65
CA SER A 36 -0.86 7.24 1.70
C SER A 36 -1.46 5.84 1.63
N ARG A 37 -2.63 5.59 2.23
CA ARG A 37 -3.27 4.26 2.21
C ARG A 37 -4.79 4.31 2.11
N ALA A 38 -5.45 4.95 3.06
CA ALA A 38 -6.88 4.75 3.32
C ALA A 38 -7.78 5.65 2.48
N LEU A 39 -7.44 6.93 2.35
CA LEU A 39 -8.29 7.91 1.66
C LEU A 39 -7.87 8.07 0.19
N PRO A 40 -8.85 8.27 -0.72
CA PRO A 40 -8.57 8.60 -2.11
C PRO A 40 -8.14 10.07 -2.26
N ASP A 41 -7.39 10.36 -3.32
CA ASP A 41 -7.12 11.75 -3.74
C ASP A 41 -8.37 12.35 -4.40
N VAL A 42 -8.67 13.61 -4.12
CA VAL A 42 -9.87 14.30 -4.62
C VAL A 42 -9.88 14.47 -6.14
N ARG A 43 -8.70 14.51 -6.77
CA ARG A 43 -8.56 14.81 -8.20
C ARG A 43 -8.92 13.62 -9.10
N ASP A 44 -8.54 12.42 -8.67
CA ASP A 44 -8.74 11.18 -9.44
C ASP A 44 -9.64 10.15 -8.72
N GLY A 45 -9.96 10.35 -7.45
CA GLY A 45 -10.75 9.42 -6.66
C GLY A 45 -10.02 8.12 -6.31
N LEU A 46 -8.70 8.03 -6.54
CA LEU A 46 -7.95 6.79 -6.39
C LEU A 46 -7.13 6.76 -5.09
N LYS A 47 -7.18 5.62 -4.41
CA LYS A 47 -6.21 5.26 -3.38
C LYS A 47 -4.87 4.93 -4.03
N PRO A 48 -3.74 5.03 -3.29
CA PRO A 48 -2.42 4.76 -3.85
C PRO A 48 -2.28 3.37 -4.49
N VAL A 49 -2.91 2.32 -3.94
CA VAL A 49 -2.87 0.98 -4.53
C VAL A 49 -3.54 0.93 -5.92
N HIS A 50 -4.71 1.54 -6.09
CA HIS A 50 -5.42 1.57 -7.38
C HIS A 50 -4.59 2.30 -8.43
N ARG A 51 -4.04 3.47 -8.09
CA ARG A 51 -3.22 4.27 -8.99
C ARG A 51 -1.99 3.51 -9.48
N ARG A 52 -1.30 2.81 -8.57
CA ARG A 52 -0.11 2.01 -8.88
C ARG A 52 -0.43 0.82 -9.80
N ILE A 53 -1.57 0.16 -9.60
CA ILE A 53 -2.03 -0.94 -10.47
C ILE A 53 -2.30 -0.42 -11.89
N LEU A 54 -3.10 0.65 -12.03
CA LEU A 54 -3.42 1.24 -13.33
C LEU A 54 -2.18 1.76 -14.05
N PHE A 55 -1.28 2.42 -13.31
CA PHE A 55 -0.01 2.91 -13.87
C PHE A 55 0.87 1.76 -14.36
N SER A 56 1.07 0.72 -13.57
CA SER A 56 1.85 -0.45 -13.98
C SER A 56 1.23 -1.18 -15.17
N ALA A 57 -0.10 -1.27 -15.24
CA ALA A 57 -0.80 -1.85 -16.38
C ALA A 57 -0.57 -1.03 -17.66
N SER A 58 -0.64 0.30 -17.56
CA SER A 58 -0.37 1.22 -18.65
C SER A 58 1.08 1.11 -19.15
N GLU A 59 2.06 1.10 -18.24
CA GLU A 59 3.48 0.98 -18.62
C GLU A 59 3.82 -0.38 -19.26
N SER A 60 3.21 -1.46 -18.78
CA SER A 60 3.37 -2.79 -19.37
C SER A 60 2.56 -2.97 -20.67
N GLY A 61 1.84 -1.94 -21.13
CA GLY A 61 1.09 -1.93 -22.38
C GLY A 61 -0.20 -2.78 -22.32
N PHE A 62 -0.73 -3.04 -21.14
CA PHE A 62 -1.97 -3.80 -20.93
C PHE A 62 -3.17 -2.88 -21.17
N THR A 63 -3.42 -2.64 -22.45
CA THR A 63 -4.49 -1.80 -22.96
C THR A 63 -5.63 -2.66 -23.49
N TYR A 64 -6.83 -2.09 -23.55
CA TYR A 64 -8.07 -2.81 -23.90
C TYR A 64 -8.02 -3.54 -25.26
N ASN A 65 -7.18 -3.09 -26.19
CA ASN A 65 -7.05 -3.67 -27.52
C ASN A 65 -5.98 -4.78 -27.61
N LYS A 66 -5.46 -5.24 -26.47
CA LYS A 66 -4.46 -6.32 -26.37
C LYS A 66 -5.06 -7.55 -25.67
N PRO A 67 -4.50 -8.74 -25.90
CA PRO A 67 -4.95 -9.95 -25.22
C PRO A 67 -4.76 -9.86 -23.70
N TYR A 68 -5.63 -10.54 -22.95
CA TYR A 68 -5.52 -10.68 -21.50
C TYR A 68 -4.15 -11.23 -21.07
N ARG A 69 -3.74 -10.83 -19.86
CA ARG A 69 -2.49 -11.22 -19.23
C ARG A 69 -2.78 -11.76 -17.84
N LYS A 70 -1.91 -12.64 -17.35
CA LYS A 70 -2.05 -13.22 -16.01
C LYS A 70 -2.01 -12.12 -14.95
N SER A 71 -3.01 -12.05 -14.07
CA SER A 71 -3.07 -11.06 -12.99
C SER A 71 -1.82 -11.06 -12.12
N ALA A 72 -1.24 -12.24 -11.86
CA ALA A 72 0.01 -12.40 -11.12
C ALA A 72 1.18 -11.60 -11.71
N ARG A 73 1.20 -11.35 -13.02
CA ARG A 73 2.23 -10.52 -13.67
C ARG A 73 2.06 -9.04 -13.28
N ILE A 74 0.83 -8.53 -13.33
CA ILE A 74 0.53 -7.15 -12.91
C ILE A 74 0.85 -6.99 -11.44
N VAL A 75 0.41 -7.92 -10.60
CA VAL A 75 0.69 -7.91 -9.15
C VAL A 75 2.19 -7.91 -8.88
N GLY A 76 2.95 -8.79 -9.54
CA GLY A 76 4.41 -8.85 -9.40
C GLY A 76 5.13 -7.56 -9.82
N ASP A 77 4.73 -6.98 -10.95
CA ASP A 77 5.30 -5.71 -11.43
C ASP A 77 5.00 -4.56 -10.44
N VAL A 78 3.78 -4.49 -9.91
CA VAL A 78 3.36 -3.47 -8.94
C VAL A 78 4.14 -3.60 -7.63
N ILE A 79 4.33 -4.81 -7.11
CA ILE A 79 5.15 -5.06 -5.90
C ILE A 79 6.59 -4.62 -6.12
N GLY A 80 7.19 -5.08 -7.23
CA GLY A 80 8.60 -4.88 -7.50
C GLY A 80 8.97 -3.42 -7.76
N LYS A 81 8.05 -2.61 -8.28
CA LYS A 81 8.35 -1.23 -8.71
C LYS A 81 7.68 -0.15 -7.88
N TYR A 82 6.47 -0.37 -7.37
CA TYR A 82 5.59 0.73 -6.95
C TYR A 82 4.95 0.58 -5.57
N HIS A 83 4.74 -0.65 -5.09
CA HIS A 83 3.92 -0.91 -3.92
C HIS A 83 4.63 -1.88 -2.95
N PRO A 84 5.36 -1.37 -1.94
CA PRO A 84 6.15 -2.21 -1.03
C PRO A 84 5.29 -2.84 0.08
N HIS A 85 4.19 -3.49 -0.32
CA HIS A 85 3.28 -4.22 0.56
C HIS A 85 2.89 -5.56 -0.07
N GLY A 86 2.22 -6.41 0.71
CA GLY A 86 1.88 -7.77 0.31
C GLY A 86 1.09 -7.86 -0.99
N ASP A 87 1.34 -8.94 -1.72
CA ASP A 87 0.69 -9.29 -2.98
C ASP A 87 -0.84 -9.40 -2.86
N THR A 88 -1.31 -9.92 -1.73
CA THR A 88 -2.73 -10.11 -1.44
C THR A 88 -3.49 -8.78 -1.52
N ALA A 89 -2.97 -7.73 -0.88
CA ALA A 89 -3.63 -6.41 -0.88
C ALA A 89 -3.72 -5.80 -2.29
N ILE A 90 -2.74 -6.09 -3.16
CA ILE A 90 -2.71 -5.61 -4.54
C ILE A 90 -3.67 -6.44 -5.40
N TYR A 91 -3.68 -7.76 -5.23
CA TYR A 91 -4.59 -8.65 -5.95
C TYR A 91 -6.05 -8.37 -5.58
N ASP A 92 -6.37 -8.19 -4.30
CA ASP A 92 -7.72 -7.87 -3.84
C ASP A 92 -8.20 -6.53 -4.40
N ALA A 93 -7.32 -5.52 -4.41
CA ALA A 93 -7.63 -4.23 -5.02
C ALA A 93 -7.84 -4.36 -6.54
N LEU A 94 -7.03 -5.16 -7.24
CA LEU A 94 -7.18 -5.44 -8.66
C LEU A 94 -8.50 -6.15 -8.95
N ALA A 95 -8.79 -7.21 -8.21
CA ALA A 95 -10.02 -7.99 -8.35
C ALA A 95 -11.26 -7.12 -8.11
N ARG A 96 -11.22 -6.22 -7.11
CA ARG A 96 -12.34 -5.31 -6.89
C ARG A 96 -12.58 -4.34 -8.05
N MET A 97 -11.52 -3.97 -8.77
CA MET A 97 -11.62 -3.08 -9.93
C MET A 97 -12.18 -3.76 -11.19
N THR A 98 -12.37 -5.08 -11.19
CA THR A 98 -13.02 -5.83 -12.28
C THR A 98 -14.51 -6.10 -12.05
N GLN A 99 -14.98 -5.94 -10.80
CA GLN A 99 -16.34 -6.31 -10.39
C GLN A 99 -17.34 -5.17 -10.68
N ASP A 100 -18.29 -5.40 -11.58
CA ASP A 100 -19.33 -4.43 -11.96
C ASP A 100 -20.39 -4.17 -10.86
N TRP A 101 -20.59 -5.13 -9.95
CA TRP A 101 -21.41 -4.92 -8.75
C TRP A 101 -20.70 -4.12 -7.65
N SER A 102 -19.36 -4.07 -7.67
CA SER A 102 -18.55 -3.35 -6.67
C SER A 102 -18.23 -1.92 -7.12
N MET A 103 -18.09 -1.71 -8.43
CA MET A 103 -17.78 -0.43 -9.03
C MET A 103 -18.76 -0.08 -10.15
N ARG A 104 -19.30 1.14 -10.10
CA ARG A 104 -20.23 1.63 -11.13
C ARG A 104 -19.63 1.62 -12.54
N VAL A 105 -18.32 1.84 -12.62
CA VAL A 105 -17.51 1.77 -13.84
C VAL A 105 -16.24 0.97 -13.49
N PRO A 106 -16.15 -0.31 -13.86
CA PRO A 106 -14.93 -1.10 -13.71
C PRO A 106 -13.75 -0.46 -14.44
N LEU A 107 -12.58 -0.48 -13.81
CA LEU A 107 -11.37 0.13 -14.34
C LEU A 107 -10.41 -0.90 -14.98
N ILE A 108 -10.60 -2.18 -14.66
CA ILE A 108 -9.84 -3.29 -15.24
C ILE A 108 -10.84 -4.26 -15.85
N ASP A 109 -10.55 -4.71 -17.07
CA ASP A 109 -11.27 -5.81 -17.71
C ASP A 109 -10.58 -7.14 -17.35
N GLY A 110 -11.33 -8.04 -16.71
CA GLY A 110 -10.82 -9.28 -16.13
C GLY A 110 -11.47 -10.51 -16.76
N GLN A 111 -10.66 -11.53 -17.10
CA GLN A 111 -11.15 -12.82 -17.60
C GLN A 111 -10.96 -13.91 -16.55
N GLY A 112 -12.06 -14.56 -16.14
CA GLY A 112 -12.06 -15.66 -15.19
C GLY A 112 -13.01 -15.43 -14.00
N ASN A 113 -12.81 -16.19 -12.92
CA ASN A 113 -13.58 -16.01 -11.70
C ASN A 113 -12.95 -14.90 -10.83
N PHE A 114 -13.67 -13.78 -10.69
CA PHE A 114 -13.30 -12.65 -9.84
C PHE A 114 -14.29 -12.44 -8.68
N GLY A 115 -14.98 -13.50 -8.27
CA GLY A 115 -16.08 -13.43 -7.30
C GLY A 115 -17.44 -13.38 -7.97
N SER A 116 -18.49 -13.35 -7.15
CA SER A 116 -19.90 -13.33 -7.54
C SER A 116 -20.71 -12.60 -6.49
#